data_AF-A0AAX7VTI1-F1
#
_entry.id   AF-A0AAX7VTI1-F1
#
_cell.length_a   1.000
_cell.length_b   1.000
_cell.length_c   1.000
_cell.angle_alpha   90.00
_cell.angle_beta   90.00
_cell.angle_gamma   90.00
#
_symmetry.space_group_name_H-M   'P 1'
#
loop_
_entity.id
_entity.type
_entity.pdbx_description
1 polymer ?
#
loop_
_entity_poly.entity_id
_entity_poly.type
_entity_poly.pdbx_seq_one_letter_code
_entity_poly.pdbx_strand_id
1 'polypeptide(L)'
;MNTDVEFHIRQNYPWNKLPANVKQSLGNSQREYEKQVLLYSIRNQLRFRNNLVRHVRKDERKYYEELLKYSRDHLMLYPYHLSDIMVKGLRVTPFSYYIGIMEDIMNSEKSYDSLPNFTAADCLRLLGIGRNQYIDLMNQCRSSKKFFRRKTARDLLPAKPVEISVEPWWVAQTGYITEDDIRICSPAEKKAIDKMIDSGPQLAGSMEYNVVLMCWTDFRR
;
A
#
# COMPACT_ATOMS: atom_id res chain seq x y z
N MET A 1 -19.11 16.20 0.29
CA MET A 1 -19.09 16.28 -1.19
C MET A 1 -20.54 16.22 -1.64
N ASN A 2 -20.90 16.85 -2.76
CA ASN A 2 -22.26 16.79 -3.28
C ASN A 2 -22.53 15.37 -3.82
N THR A 3 -23.50 14.67 -3.25
CA THR A 3 -23.88 13.28 -3.60
C THR A 3 -24.20 13.14 -5.08
N ASP A 4 -24.75 14.19 -5.69
CA ASP A 4 -25.05 14.20 -7.12
C ASP A 4 -23.76 14.20 -7.94
N VAL A 5 -22.75 14.98 -7.56
CA VAL A 5 -21.46 15.00 -8.27
C VAL A 5 -20.79 13.62 -8.20
N GLU A 6 -20.80 12.98 -7.02
CA GLU A 6 -20.25 11.64 -6.84
C GLU A 6 -20.96 10.59 -7.69
N PHE A 7 -22.29 10.66 -7.79
CA PHE A 7 -23.07 9.77 -8.66
C PHE A 7 -22.59 9.85 -10.11
N HIS A 8 -22.39 11.05 -10.65
CA HIS A 8 -21.97 11.25 -12.03
C HIS A 8 -20.51 10.81 -12.25
N ILE A 9 -19.64 10.99 -11.25
CA ILE A 9 -18.26 10.47 -11.29
C ILE A 9 -18.28 8.93 -11.34
N ARG A 10 -19.10 8.30 -10.50
CA ARG A 10 -19.24 6.83 -10.43
C ARG A 10 -19.76 6.23 -11.74
N GLN A 11 -20.63 6.95 -12.46
CA GLN A 11 -21.13 6.55 -13.78
C GLN A 11 -20.16 6.86 -14.94
N ASN A 12 -18.96 7.39 -14.64
CA ASN A 12 -17.96 7.80 -15.63
C ASN A 12 -18.49 8.83 -16.64
N TYR A 13 -19.32 9.78 -16.20
CA TYR A 13 -19.81 10.85 -17.07
C TYR A 13 -18.75 11.96 -17.23
N PRO A 14 -18.26 12.23 -18.45
CA PRO A 14 -17.34 13.35 -18.69
C PRO A 14 -18.08 14.68 -18.51
N TRP A 15 -17.32 15.76 -18.25
CA TRP A 15 -17.85 17.11 -18.04
C TRP A 15 -18.94 17.51 -19.05
N ASN A 16 -18.72 17.20 -20.33
CA ASN A 16 -19.65 17.56 -21.41
C ASN A 16 -21.04 16.92 -21.24
N LYS A 17 -21.12 15.72 -20.66
CA LYS A 17 -22.36 14.97 -20.42
C LYS A 17 -23.01 15.26 -19.06
N LEU A 18 -22.44 16.16 -18.25
CA LEU A 18 -23.03 16.52 -16.97
C LEU A 18 -24.28 17.40 -17.15
N PRO A 19 -25.34 17.14 -16.36
CA PRO A 19 -26.50 18.03 -16.25
C PRO A 19 -26.14 19.46 -15.82
N ALA A 20 -26.96 20.43 -16.25
CA ALA A 20 -26.72 21.85 -16.01
C ALA A 20 -26.72 22.23 -14.52
N ASN A 21 -27.60 21.61 -13.71
CA ASN A 21 -27.64 21.78 -12.26
C ASN A 21 -26.32 21.33 -11.60
N VAL A 22 -25.74 20.21 -12.04
CA VAL A 22 -24.46 19.70 -11.52
C VAL A 22 -23.32 20.64 -11.93
N LYS A 23 -23.28 21.10 -13.19
CA LYS A 23 -22.29 22.08 -13.64
C LYS A 23 -22.36 23.38 -12.84
N GLN A 24 -23.56 23.90 -12.58
CA GLN A 24 -23.77 25.10 -11.76
C GLN A 24 -23.25 24.90 -10.33
N SER A 25 -23.48 23.73 -9.72
CA SER A 25 -22.97 23.42 -8.37
C SER A 25 -21.43 23.43 -8.27
N LEU A 26 -20.74 23.26 -9.40
CA LEU A 26 -19.28 23.30 -9.53
C LEU A 26 -18.78 24.64 -10.08
N GLY A 27 -19.62 25.68 -10.05
CA GLY A 27 -19.29 27.02 -10.56
C GLY A 27 -19.09 27.05 -12.08
N ASN A 28 -19.69 26.11 -12.82
CA ASN A 28 -19.48 25.90 -14.26
C ASN A 28 -18.01 25.71 -14.66
N SER A 29 -17.16 25.27 -13.73
CA SER A 29 -15.74 25.08 -13.95
C SER A 29 -15.41 23.61 -14.19
N GLN A 30 -14.97 23.29 -15.42
CA GLN A 30 -14.46 21.97 -15.74
C GLN A 30 -13.29 21.58 -14.81
N ARG A 31 -12.41 22.53 -14.48
CA ARG A 31 -11.27 22.29 -13.59
C ARG A 31 -11.70 21.86 -12.19
N GLU A 32 -12.79 22.42 -11.67
CA GLU A 32 -13.30 22.02 -10.37
C GLU A 32 -13.88 20.61 -10.42
N TYR A 33 -14.59 20.25 -11.50
CA TYR A 33 -15.03 18.86 -11.69
C TYR A 33 -13.88 17.87 -11.75
N GLU A 34 -12.83 18.18 -12.51
CA GLU A 34 -11.62 17.36 -12.61
C GLU A 34 -10.96 17.16 -11.23
N LYS A 35 -10.94 18.21 -10.39
CA LYS A 35 -10.46 18.12 -9.01
C LYS A 35 -11.35 17.20 -8.15
N GLN A 36 -12.67 17.30 -8.28
CA GLN A 36 -13.61 16.40 -7.58
C GLN A 36 -13.46 14.94 -8.05
N VAL A 37 -13.30 14.70 -9.35
CA VAL A 37 -13.01 13.38 -9.93
C VAL A 37 -11.76 12.78 -9.31
N LEU A 38 -10.67 13.56 -9.21
CA LEU A 38 -9.42 13.09 -8.62
C LEU A 38 -9.60 12.74 -7.13
N LEU A 39 -10.19 13.65 -6.35
CA LEU A 39 -10.42 13.45 -4.92
C LEU A 39 -11.31 12.23 -4.65
N TYR A 40 -12.38 12.09 -5.43
CA TYR A 40 -13.27 10.92 -5.33
C TYR A 40 -12.54 9.64 -5.69
N SER A 41 -11.73 9.65 -6.76
CA SER A 41 -10.99 8.48 -7.23
C SER A 41 -9.94 8.02 -6.22
N ILE A 42 -9.25 8.97 -5.57
CA ILE A 42 -8.27 8.67 -4.51
C ILE A 42 -8.96 8.10 -3.28
N ARG A 43 -10.02 8.76 -2.79
CA ARG A 43 -10.77 8.32 -1.59
C ARG A 43 -11.36 6.93 -1.74
N ASN A 44 -11.87 6.60 -2.91
CA ASN A 44 -12.47 5.31 -3.22
C ASN A 44 -11.47 4.31 -3.82
N GLN A 45 -10.18 4.65 -3.87
CA GLN A 45 -9.10 3.78 -4.35
C GLN A 45 -9.39 3.14 -5.73
N LEU A 46 -9.84 3.97 -6.68
CA LEU A 46 -10.24 3.53 -8.01
C LEU A 46 -9.03 3.16 -8.90
N ARG A 47 -9.24 2.24 -9.85
CA ARG A 47 -8.23 1.91 -10.88
C ARG A 47 -8.12 3.03 -11.93
N PHE A 48 -6.91 3.30 -12.41
CA PHE A 48 -6.65 4.36 -13.37
C PHE A 48 -7.28 4.10 -14.74
N ARG A 49 -7.04 2.91 -15.33
CA ARG A 49 -7.33 2.61 -16.75
C ARG A 49 -8.80 2.67 -17.18
N ASN A 50 -9.74 2.45 -16.25
CA ASN A 50 -11.18 2.33 -16.54
C ASN A 50 -12.02 3.46 -15.94
N ASN A 51 -11.40 4.50 -15.38
CA ASN A 51 -12.10 5.60 -14.72
C ASN A 51 -11.75 6.95 -15.34
N LEU A 52 -12.62 7.94 -15.08
CA LEU A 52 -12.43 9.33 -15.53
C LEU A 52 -11.07 9.92 -15.17
N VAL A 53 -10.42 9.42 -14.10
CA VAL A 53 -9.11 9.89 -13.66
C VAL A 53 -8.04 9.82 -14.75
N ARG A 54 -8.14 8.86 -15.69
CA ARG A 54 -7.24 8.76 -16.85
C ARG A 54 -7.26 9.99 -17.75
N HIS A 55 -8.41 10.67 -17.84
CA HIS A 55 -8.55 11.88 -18.64
C HIS A 55 -8.07 13.12 -17.88
N VAL A 56 -8.09 13.08 -16.54
CA VAL A 56 -7.69 14.18 -15.66
C VAL A 56 -6.19 14.17 -15.35
N ARG A 57 -5.60 12.99 -15.20
CA ARG A 57 -4.18 12.77 -14.91
C ARG A 57 -3.58 11.94 -16.02
N LYS A 58 -2.47 12.43 -16.59
CA LYS A 58 -1.73 11.72 -17.64
C LYS A 58 -0.74 10.71 -17.06
N ASP A 59 -0.28 10.95 -15.84
CA ASP A 59 0.72 10.13 -15.16
C ASP A 59 0.03 9.13 -14.22
N GLU A 60 -0.02 7.87 -14.64
CA GLU A 60 -0.59 6.75 -13.89
C GLU A 60 0.20 6.49 -12.60
N ARG A 61 1.54 6.57 -12.66
CA ARG A 61 2.41 6.29 -11.52
C ARG A 61 2.17 7.31 -10.41
N LYS A 62 2.21 8.60 -10.76
CA LYS A 62 2.01 9.70 -9.80
C LYS A 62 0.62 9.66 -9.16
N TYR A 63 -0.41 9.23 -9.90
CA TYR A 63 -1.74 9.04 -9.36
C TYR A 63 -1.75 7.99 -8.23
N TYR A 64 -1.12 6.84 -8.44
CA TYR A 64 -1.07 5.79 -7.43
C TYR A 64 -0.18 6.15 -6.23
N GLU A 65 0.89 6.93 -6.45
CA GLU A 65 1.70 7.50 -5.36
C GLU A 65 0.86 8.45 -4.48
N GLU A 66 0.04 9.32 -5.10
CA GLU A 66 -0.87 10.23 -4.38
C GLU A 66 -1.97 9.45 -3.63
N LEU A 67 -2.51 8.39 -4.24
CA LEU A 67 -3.49 7.50 -3.62
C LEU A 67 -2.94 6.80 -2.38
N LEU A 68 -1.72 6.24 -2.47
CA LEU A 68 -1.06 5.59 -1.33
C LEU A 68 -0.74 6.59 -0.23
N LYS A 69 -0.26 7.78 -0.58
CA LYS A 69 -0.01 8.85 0.38
C LYS A 69 -1.29 9.23 1.12
N TYR A 70 -2.38 9.48 0.40
CA TYR A 70 -3.68 9.77 1.00
C TYR A 70 -4.14 8.65 1.95
N SER A 71 -4.03 7.39 1.50
CA SER A 71 -4.41 6.22 2.30
C SER A 71 -3.60 6.13 3.60
N ARG A 72 -2.29 6.36 3.53
CA ARG A 72 -1.38 6.37 4.68
C ARG A 72 -1.70 7.50 5.66
N ASP A 73 -1.89 8.72 5.15
CA ASP A 73 -2.23 9.90 5.96
C ASP A 73 -3.54 9.71 6.75
N HIS A 74 -4.48 8.93 6.18
CA HIS A 74 -5.79 8.62 6.78
C HIS A 74 -5.82 7.26 7.50
N LEU A 75 -4.66 6.61 7.70
CA LEU A 75 -4.52 5.32 8.39
C LEU A 75 -5.37 4.19 7.77
N MET A 76 -5.64 4.28 6.47
CA MET A 76 -6.44 3.31 5.74
C MET A 76 -5.71 1.99 5.58
N LEU A 77 -6.50 0.91 5.47
CA LEU A 77 -6.01 -0.41 5.07
C LEU A 77 -5.25 -0.33 3.75
N TYR A 78 -4.19 -1.12 3.62
CA TYR A 78 -3.48 -1.26 2.36
C TYR A 78 -4.45 -1.69 1.24
N PRO A 79 -4.42 -1.06 0.06
CA PRO A 79 -5.35 -1.36 -1.03
C PRO A 79 -4.99 -2.69 -1.71
N TYR A 80 -5.36 -3.82 -1.09
CA TYR A 80 -5.03 -5.16 -1.56
C TYR A 80 -5.55 -5.46 -2.97
N HIS A 81 -6.69 -4.89 -3.34
CA HIS A 81 -7.26 -4.99 -4.69
C HIS A 81 -6.44 -4.25 -5.75
N LEU A 82 -5.47 -3.43 -5.36
CA LEU A 82 -4.50 -2.75 -6.24
C LEU A 82 -3.07 -3.28 -6.05
N SER A 83 -2.89 -4.38 -5.31
CA SER A 83 -1.57 -4.94 -5.00
C SER A 83 -0.73 -5.25 -6.24
N ASP A 84 -1.37 -5.65 -7.35
CA ASP A 84 -0.73 -5.84 -8.66
C ASP A 84 -0.02 -4.58 -9.15
N ILE A 85 -0.59 -3.40 -8.88
CA ILE A 85 -0.05 -2.10 -9.27
C ILE A 85 0.92 -1.57 -8.22
N MET A 86 0.59 -1.71 -6.94
CA MET A 86 1.40 -1.17 -5.85
C MET A 86 2.74 -1.90 -5.72
N VAL A 87 2.72 -3.24 -5.76
CA VAL A 87 3.93 -4.05 -5.63
C VAL A 87 4.76 -4.00 -6.91
N LYS A 88 4.13 -4.19 -8.10
CA LYS A 88 4.88 -4.22 -9.36
C LYS A 88 5.20 -2.83 -9.91
N GLY A 89 4.32 -1.86 -9.76
CA GLY A 89 4.51 -0.51 -10.30
C GLY A 89 5.29 0.43 -9.38
N LEU A 90 4.97 0.40 -8.09
CA LEU A 90 5.53 1.32 -7.09
C LEU A 90 6.55 0.70 -6.14
N ARG A 91 6.70 -0.64 -6.15
CA ARG A 91 7.54 -1.39 -5.20
C ARG A 91 7.13 -1.20 -3.73
N VAL A 92 5.84 -0.93 -3.49
CA VAL A 92 5.30 -0.74 -2.14
C VAL A 92 4.56 -2.00 -1.72
N THR A 93 5.13 -2.71 -0.78
CA THR A 93 4.54 -3.91 -0.17
C THR A 93 3.63 -3.55 1.00
N PRO A 94 2.68 -4.40 1.38
CA PRO A 94 1.89 -4.20 2.61
C PRO A 94 2.79 -3.96 3.83
N PHE A 95 3.87 -4.72 3.96
CA PHE A 95 4.85 -4.55 5.04
C PHE A 95 5.47 -3.14 5.06
N SER A 96 6.04 -2.69 3.94
CA SER A 96 6.64 -1.35 3.84
C SER A 96 5.62 -0.22 4.07
N TYR A 97 4.37 -0.43 3.66
CA TYR A 97 3.29 0.53 3.85
C TYR A 97 2.93 0.69 5.32
N TYR A 98 2.71 -0.41 6.05
CA TYR A 98 2.39 -0.37 7.47
C TYR A 98 3.57 0.08 8.35
N ILE A 99 4.80 -0.24 7.94
CA ILE A 99 5.99 0.38 8.54
C ILE A 99 5.93 1.89 8.46
N GLY A 100 5.56 2.43 7.29
CA GLY A 100 5.38 3.87 7.11
C GLY A 100 4.30 4.45 8.01
N ILE A 101 3.14 3.79 8.11
CA ILE A 101 2.07 4.19 9.04
C ILE A 101 2.60 4.23 10.48
N MET A 102 3.30 3.17 10.92
CA MET A 102 3.86 3.10 12.27
C MET A 102 4.85 4.23 12.54
N GLU A 103 5.75 4.48 11.60
CA GLU A 103 6.71 5.56 11.70
C GLU A 103 6.02 6.93 11.86
N ASP A 104 4.96 7.20 11.09
CA ASP A 104 4.22 8.46 11.16
C ASP A 104 3.48 8.64 12.48
N ILE A 105 2.79 7.60 12.97
CA ILE A 105 2.07 7.69 14.25
C ILE A 105 3.03 7.84 15.43
N MET A 106 4.21 7.18 15.38
CA MET A 106 5.25 7.33 16.40
C MET A 106 5.84 8.74 16.38
N ASN A 107 6.18 9.25 15.20
CA ASN A 107 6.76 10.59 15.04
C ASN A 107 5.77 11.71 15.39
N SER A 108 4.47 11.48 15.18
CA SER A 108 3.40 12.41 15.58
C SER A 108 2.86 12.17 16.99
N GLU A 109 3.46 11.23 17.74
CA GLU A 109 3.06 10.82 19.08
C GLU A 109 1.56 10.47 19.23
N LYS A 110 0.94 9.95 18.16
CA LYS A 110 -0.46 9.51 18.17
C LYS A 110 -0.61 8.21 18.96
N SER A 111 -1.80 8.03 19.57
CA SER A 111 -2.15 6.75 20.19
C SER A 111 -2.33 5.66 19.13
N TYR A 112 -1.90 4.44 19.45
CA TYR A 112 -2.19 3.25 18.64
C TYR A 112 -3.70 3.06 18.40
N ASP A 113 -4.52 3.49 19.36
CA ASP A 113 -5.99 3.39 19.29
C ASP A 113 -6.61 4.26 18.18
N SER A 114 -5.82 5.11 17.51
CA SER A 114 -6.25 5.84 16.32
C SER A 114 -6.31 4.99 15.05
N LEU A 115 -5.68 3.80 15.05
CA LEU A 115 -5.69 2.90 13.90
C LEU A 115 -7.08 2.25 13.75
N PRO A 116 -7.66 2.25 12.54
CA PRO A 116 -8.85 1.44 12.25
C PRO A 116 -8.59 -0.05 12.51
N ASN A 117 -9.63 -0.80 12.91
CA ASN A 117 -9.50 -2.20 13.34
C ASN A 117 -8.74 -3.10 12.34
N PHE A 118 -9.07 -3.04 11.05
CA PHE A 118 -8.41 -3.87 10.05
C PHE A 118 -6.95 -3.43 9.79
N THR A 119 -6.66 -2.13 9.87
CA THR A 119 -5.29 -1.61 9.82
C THR A 119 -4.48 -2.12 11.01
N ALA A 120 -5.04 -2.05 12.22
CA ALA A 120 -4.40 -2.55 13.43
C ALA A 120 -4.16 -4.07 13.40
N ALA A 121 -5.11 -4.84 12.86
CA ALA A 121 -4.97 -6.28 12.67
C ALA A 121 -3.82 -6.62 11.71
N ASP A 122 -3.69 -5.87 10.62
CA ASP A 122 -2.58 -6.06 9.67
C ASP A 122 -1.23 -5.63 10.25
N CYS A 123 -1.18 -4.55 11.03
CA CYS A 123 0.00 -4.15 11.77
C CYS A 123 0.48 -5.27 12.71
N LEU A 124 -0.44 -5.91 13.43
CA LEU A 124 -0.11 -7.05 14.28
C LEU A 124 0.38 -8.25 13.44
N ARG A 125 -0.35 -8.60 12.38
CA ARG A 125 -0.06 -9.77 11.53
C ARG A 125 1.28 -9.65 10.78
N LEU A 126 1.59 -8.47 10.26
CA LEU A 126 2.76 -8.24 9.39
C LEU A 126 3.97 -7.74 10.17
N LEU A 127 3.77 -6.88 11.17
CA LEU A 127 4.87 -6.25 11.93
C LEU A 127 5.07 -6.88 13.31
N GLY A 128 4.08 -7.61 13.84
CA GLY A 128 4.12 -8.13 15.20
C GLY A 128 3.90 -7.04 16.25
N ILE A 129 3.42 -5.86 15.83
CA ILE A 129 3.20 -4.72 16.72
C ILE A 129 1.72 -4.64 17.04
N GLY A 130 1.37 -5.07 18.26
CA GLY A 130 0.09 -4.77 18.87
C GLY A 130 0.14 -3.49 19.72
N ARG A 131 -0.97 -3.19 20.39
CA ARG A 131 -1.12 -1.99 21.23
C ARG A 131 -0.04 -1.89 22.32
N ASN A 132 0.24 -2.99 23.02
CA ASN A 132 1.22 -3.00 24.12
C ASN A 132 2.64 -2.88 23.58
N GLN A 133 2.97 -3.61 22.50
CA GLN A 133 4.27 -3.49 21.84
C GLN A 133 4.51 -2.06 21.36
N TYR A 134 3.50 -1.38 20.82
CA TYR A 134 3.62 0.02 20.43
C TYR A 134 3.93 0.94 21.62
N ILE A 135 3.24 0.76 22.75
CA ILE A 135 3.50 1.54 23.98
C ILE A 135 4.95 1.36 24.44
N ASP A 136 5.45 0.12 24.41
CA ASP A 136 6.83 -0.18 24.77
C ASP A 136 7.83 0.48 23.80
N LEU A 137 7.58 0.43 22.49
CA LEU A 137 8.40 1.12 21.48
C LEU A 137 8.41 2.63 21.70
N MET A 138 7.26 3.24 22.02
CA MET A 138 7.16 4.67 22.32
C MET A 138 7.94 5.05 23.58
N ASN A 139 7.88 4.22 24.63
CA ASN A 139 8.66 4.41 25.85
C ASN A 139 10.17 4.31 25.58
N GLN A 140 10.59 3.36 24.75
CA GLN A 140 11.99 3.23 24.32
C GLN A 140 12.45 4.45 23.51
N CYS A 141 11.63 4.92 22.57
CA CYS A 141 11.91 6.12 21.77
C CYS A 141 12.10 7.37 22.64
N ARG A 142 11.31 7.52 23.71
CA ARG A 142 11.40 8.64 24.66
C ARG A 142 12.58 8.53 25.63
N SER A 143 12.91 7.32 26.09
CA SER A 143 13.94 7.05 27.10
C SER A 143 15.37 7.01 26.56
N SER A 144 15.54 6.81 25.24
CA SER A 144 16.83 6.79 24.51
C SER A 144 17.69 8.08 24.62
N LYS A 145 17.27 9.10 25.38
CA LYS A 145 17.98 10.37 25.53
C LYS A 145 19.28 10.31 26.36
N LYS A 146 19.57 9.22 27.09
CA LYS A 146 20.62 9.23 28.13
C LYS A 146 22.01 8.72 27.73
N PHE A 147 22.16 7.89 26.70
CA PHE A 147 23.49 7.40 26.28
C PHE A 147 23.52 7.27 24.75
N PHE A 148 24.10 8.29 24.10
CA PHE A 148 24.56 8.33 22.70
C PHE A 148 23.57 7.87 21.60
N ARG A 149 23.05 8.89 20.89
CA ARG A 149 22.09 8.88 19.74
C ARG A 149 20.65 8.53 20.10
N ARG A 150 19.76 9.49 19.83
CA ARG A 150 18.30 9.29 19.83
C ARG A 150 17.97 8.30 18.72
N LYS A 151 17.53 7.09 19.06
CA LYS A 151 16.99 6.14 18.08
C LYS A 151 15.79 6.78 17.39
N THR A 152 15.75 6.73 16.06
CA THR A 152 14.58 7.15 15.28
C THR A 152 13.46 6.13 15.44
N ALA A 153 12.21 6.52 15.13
CA ALA A 153 11.11 5.56 15.08
C ALA A 153 11.44 4.39 14.13
N ARG A 154 12.06 4.68 12.99
CA ARG A 154 12.49 3.68 12.00
C ARG A 154 13.47 2.65 12.56
N ASP A 155 14.40 3.07 13.43
CA ASP A 155 15.40 2.17 14.05
C ASP A 155 14.78 1.18 15.04
N LEU A 156 13.61 1.51 15.60
CA LEU A 156 12.89 0.68 16.56
C LEU A 156 11.89 -0.27 15.88
N LEU A 157 11.49 0.04 14.65
CA LEU A 157 10.55 -0.77 13.91
C LEU A 157 11.20 -2.04 13.34
N PRO A 158 10.43 -3.15 13.24
CA PRO A 158 10.93 -4.36 12.62
C PRO A 158 11.26 -4.03 11.18
N ALA A 159 12.40 -4.48 10.71
CA ALA A 159 12.72 -4.27 9.32
C ALA A 159 12.24 -5.46 8.45
N LYS A 160 11.93 -6.64 9.02
CA LYS A 160 11.45 -7.84 8.28
C LYS A 160 10.03 -8.14 8.76
N PRO A 161 9.15 -8.68 7.91
CA PRO A 161 7.84 -9.13 8.33
C PRO A 161 7.96 -10.26 9.36
N VAL A 162 6.91 -10.41 10.17
CA VAL A 162 6.75 -11.56 11.06
C VAL A 162 6.78 -12.85 10.24
N GLU A 163 7.49 -13.85 10.76
CA GLU A 163 7.50 -15.20 10.18
C GLU A 163 6.12 -15.83 10.35
N ILE A 164 5.59 -16.35 9.25
CA ILE A 164 4.29 -17.02 9.23
C ILE A 164 4.44 -18.39 8.58
N SER A 165 3.58 -19.31 9.01
CA SER A 165 3.41 -20.59 8.32
C SER A 165 2.77 -20.32 6.97
N VAL A 166 3.50 -20.60 5.90
CA VAL A 166 2.96 -20.54 4.54
C VAL A 166 2.09 -21.75 4.31
N GLU A 167 0.81 -21.53 4.01
CA GLU A 167 -0.13 -22.61 3.74
C GLU A 167 -0.07 -23.04 2.25
N PRO A 168 -0.24 -24.34 1.95
CA PRO A 168 -0.04 -24.86 0.60
C PRO A 168 -1.06 -24.34 -0.43
N TRP A 169 -2.23 -23.86 0.01
CA TRP A 169 -3.25 -23.26 -0.85
C TRP A 169 -3.06 -21.76 -1.11
N TRP A 170 -2.02 -21.15 -0.54
CA TRP A 170 -1.69 -19.76 -0.86
C TRP A 170 -1.15 -19.64 -2.28
N VAL A 171 -1.36 -18.46 -2.87
CA VAL A 171 -0.88 -18.16 -4.22
C VAL A 171 0.35 -17.25 -4.10
N ALA A 172 1.49 -17.76 -4.54
CA ALA A 172 2.72 -17.01 -4.69
C ALA A 172 2.67 -16.23 -6.02
N GLN A 173 3.01 -14.95 -5.95
CA GLN A 173 3.07 -14.08 -7.11
C GLN A 173 4.35 -13.25 -7.10
N THR A 174 4.94 -13.06 -8.27
CA THR A 174 6.10 -12.18 -8.44
C THR A 174 5.72 -10.73 -8.14
N GLY A 175 6.58 -10.05 -7.39
CA GLY A 175 6.54 -8.61 -7.20
C GLY A 175 7.23 -7.88 -8.34
N TYR A 176 7.92 -6.79 -8.00
CA TYR A 176 8.86 -6.16 -8.92
C TYR A 176 10.24 -6.78 -8.71
N ILE A 177 10.87 -7.27 -9.78
CA ILE A 177 12.15 -7.97 -9.74
C ILE A 177 13.13 -7.21 -10.63
N THR A 178 14.28 -6.83 -10.07
CA THR A 178 15.41 -6.22 -10.82
C THR A 178 16.45 -7.26 -11.22
N GLU A 179 17.35 -6.88 -12.12
CA GLU A 179 18.52 -7.71 -12.44
C GLU A 179 19.42 -7.95 -11.21
N ASP A 180 19.54 -6.96 -10.32
CA ASP A 180 20.35 -7.08 -9.11
C ASP A 180 19.73 -8.06 -8.11
N ASP A 181 18.39 -8.12 -8.03
CA ASP A 181 17.68 -9.14 -7.24
C ASP A 181 17.95 -10.54 -7.78
N ILE A 182 17.94 -10.72 -9.11
CA ILE A 182 18.25 -12.01 -9.73
C ILE A 182 19.71 -12.42 -9.47
N ARG A 183 20.66 -11.49 -9.44
CA ARG A 183 22.09 -11.82 -9.23
C ARG A 183 22.36 -12.51 -7.90
N ILE A 184 21.61 -12.16 -6.86
CA ILE A 184 21.78 -12.70 -5.51
C ILE A 184 20.96 -13.97 -5.25
N CYS A 185 20.01 -14.31 -6.12
CA CYS A 185 19.20 -15.53 -6.00
C CYS A 185 19.99 -16.80 -6.28
N SER A 186 19.69 -17.84 -5.51
CA SER A 186 20.07 -19.22 -5.74
C SER A 186 19.46 -19.78 -7.03
N PRO A 187 20.00 -20.88 -7.59
CA PRO A 187 19.43 -21.52 -8.78
C PRO A 187 17.97 -21.98 -8.61
N ALA A 188 17.60 -22.42 -7.41
CA ALA A 188 16.23 -22.84 -7.10
C ALA A 188 15.25 -21.66 -7.11
N GLU A 189 15.65 -20.52 -6.53
CA GLU A 189 14.85 -19.29 -6.54
C GLU A 189 14.68 -18.74 -7.97
N LYS A 190 15.75 -18.72 -8.76
CA LYS A 190 15.68 -18.31 -10.17
C LYS A 190 14.67 -19.16 -10.94
N LYS A 191 14.76 -20.49 -10.82
CA LYS A 191 13.83 -21.41 -11.47
C LYS A 191 12.38 -21.18 -11.04
N ALA A 192 12.14 -20.88 -9.76
CA ALA A 192 10.80 -20.58 -9.25
C ALA A 192 10.27 -19.24 -9.78
N ILE A 193 11.13 -18.21 -9.83
CA ILE A 193 10.83 -16.90 -10.41
C ILE A 193 10.49 -17.04 -11.89
N ASP A 194 11.34 -17.73 -12.67
CA ASP A 194 11.12 -17.98 -14.10
C ASP A 194 9.78 -18.68 -14.33
N LYS A 195 9.48 -19.73 -13.54
CA LYS A 195 8.20 -20.42 -13.60
C LYS A 195 7.01 -19.49 -13.33
N MET A 196 7.12 -18.59 -12.35
CA MET A 196 6.06 -17.62 -12.05
C MET A 196 5.92 -16.52 -13.13
N ILE A 197 7.00 -16.19 -13.83
CA ILE A 197 6.99 -15.24 -14.95
C ILE A 197 6.32 -15.89 -16.17
N ASP A 198 6.70 -17.13 -16.49
CA ASP A 198 6.23 -17.84 -17.68
C ASP A 198 4.80 -18.34 -17.55
N SER A 199 4.47 -18.93 -16.38
CA SER A 199 3.20 -19.63 -16.15
C SER A 199 2.23 -18.84 -15.26
N GLY A 200 2.63 -17.65 -14.80
CA GLY A 200 1.84 -16.84 -13.88
C GLY A 200 1.89 -17.33 -12.42
N PRO A 201 0.99 -16.82 -11.55
CA PRO A 201 1.00 -17.13 -10.13
C PRO A 201 0.94 -18.64 -9.84
N GLN A 202 1.69 -19.09 -8.83
CA GLN A 202 1.85 -20.51 -8.50
C GLN A 202 1.27 -20.80 -7.12
N LEU A 203 0.72 -22.00 -6.92
CA LEU A 203 0.34 -22.45 -5.58
C LEU A 203 1.59 -22.69 -4.74
N ALA A 204 1.61 -22.19 -3.51
CA ALA A 204 2.74 -22.35 -2.59
C ALA A 204 3.08 -23.82 -2.35
N GLY A 205 2.07 -24.70 -2.26
CA GLY A 205 2.26 -26.15 -2.11
C GLY A 205 2.89 -26.84 -3.32
N SER A 206 2.95 -26.18 -4.48
CA SER A 206 3.62 -26.68 -5.70
C SER A 206 5.07 -26.21 -5.83
N MET A 207 5.56 -25.43 -4.87
CA MET A 207 6.88 -24.82 -4.83
C MET A 207 7.69 -25.40 -3.66
N GLU A 208 9.01 -25.30 -3.76
CA GLU A 208 9.88 -25.69 -2.65
C GLU A 208 9.69 -24.76 -1.45
N TYR A 209 9.43 -25.32 -0.26
CA TYR A 209 9.09 -24.57 0.94
C TYR A 209 10.10 -23.46 1.27
N ASN A 210 11.40 -23.77 1.20
CA ASN A 210 12.47 -22.81 1.50
C ASN A 210 12.50 -21.63 0.51
N VAL A 211 12.16 -21.89 -0.76
CA VAL A 211 12.08 -20.85 -1.79
C VAL A 211 10.90 -19.92 -1.53
N VAL A 212 9.74 -20.47 -1.16
CA VAL A 212 8.56 -19.64 -0.84
C VAL A 212 8.78 -18.79 0.41
N LEU A 213 9.39 -19.37 1.45
CA LEU A 213 9.70 -18.66 2.69
C LEU A 213 10.72 -17.54 2.47
N MET A 214 11.78 -17.79 1.67
CA MET A 214 12.75 -16.74 1.36
C MET A 214 12.14 -15.61 0.55
N CYS A 215 11.35 -15.91 -0.49
CA CYS A 215 10.64 -14.88 -1.26
C CYS A 215 9.67 -14.04 -0.41
N TRP A 216 9.12 -14.59 0.68
CA TRP A 216 8.31 -13.83 1.65
C TRP A 216 9.16 -12.88 2.51
N THR A 217 10.33 -13.35 2.97
CA THR A 217 11.20 -12.60 3.89
C THR A 217 12.11 -11.57 3.22
N ASP A 218 12.39 -11.73 1.93
CA ASP A 218 13.31 -10.87 1.16
C ASP A 218 12.66 -9.66 0.50
N PHE A 219 11.44 -9.28 0.91
CA PHE A 219 10.84 -7.96 0.64
C PHE A 219 11.57 -6.79 1.32
N ARG A 220 12.88 -6.93 1.55
CA ARG A 220 13.76 -6.03 2.30
C ARG A 220 14.98 -5.55 1.50
N ARG A 221 14.90 -5.53 0.16
CA ARG A 221 15.87 -4.81 -0.67
C ARG A 221 15.15 -3.83 -1.58
#